data_AF-A0A7C1FMI7-F1
#
_entry.id   AF-A0A7C1FMI7-F1
#
_cell.length_a   1.000
_cell.length_b   1.000
_cell.length_c   1.000
_cell.angle_alpha   90.00
_cell.angle_beta   90.00
_cell.angle_gamma   90.00
#
_symmetry.space_group_name_H-M   'P 1'
#
loop_
_entity.id
_entity.type
_entity.pdbx_description
1 polymer ?
#
loop_
_entity_poly.entity_id
_entity_poly.type
_entity_poly.pdbx_seq_one_letter_code
_entity_poly.pdbx_strand_id
1 'polypeptide(L)'
;MTLLLARRILELFYDKNDDGMFVPGDGDCVMNENSGWGNIRVSPLLTVWRRLHVEYDSMGAVKDNTVVAEVQEIVVLEDEEEIVVKLHPGEHLPLEEDRFAGGYLLDNSGARFEILGNTDRQVRLKKSGDSVPQVGTVRLRDDDVLTDGQDVPDLTPTARDGLKEAMAEACVEVLFDIGGHQGNVKFKGNLDLSTEKKSEEEQQFLLDHWNSKDKNRENYWVIYILVGFQGTRREDCDPNTEPCTLGRYFAPGGGAYVFYETTRDLAQKYNLCAEKVERLSLVHEVGHLVTRSESDDITIWDVKTKDPDHPGYRVINEDFYALDFRYTPECLRLIRTATKPWGPEVGNP
;
A
#
# COMPACT_ATOMS: atom_id res chain seq x y z
N MET A 1 55.52 -25.64 11.09
CA MET A 1 55.03 -24.59 10.17
C MET A 1 53.59 -24.33 10.57
N THR A 2 53.38 -23.27 11.35
CA THR A 2 52.16 -23.02 12.11
C THR A 2 51.26 -22.11 11.30
N LEU A 3 50.03 -22.57 11.01
CA LEU A 3 48.97 -21.76 10.41
C LEU A 3 48.50 -20.72 11.44
N LEU A 4 48.61 -19.43 11.11
CA LEU A 4 48.03 -18.33 11.86
C LEU A 4 46.81 -17.82 11.08
N LEU A 5 45.61 -18.13 11.59
CA LEU A 5 44.36 -17.52 11.16
C LEU A 5 44.38 -16.03 11.57
N ALA A 6 44.50 -15.13 10.60
CA ALA A 6 44.17 -13.73 10.79
C ALA A 6 42.70 -13.52 10.39
N ARG A 7 41.85 -13.29 11.39
CA ARG A 7 40.53 -12.66 11.25
C ARG A 7 40.70 -11.37 10.45
N ARG A 8 40.30 -11.36 9.17
CA ARG A 8 40.11 -10.12 8.42
C ARG A 8 38.66 -9.70 8.60
N ILE A 9 38.46 -8.67 9.38
CA ILE A 9 37.25 -7.85 9.35
C ILE A 9 37.19 -7.28 7.93
N LEU A 10 36.18 -7.68 7.15
CA LEU A 10 35.82 -7.03 5.90
C LEU A 10 34.99 -5.80 6.27
N GLU A 11 35.64 -4.66 6.47
CA GLU A 11 34.94 -3.38 6.49
C GLU A 11 34.59 -3.02 5.03
N LEU A 12 33.29 -2.98 4.74
CA LEU A 12 32.77 -2.38 3.52
C LEU A 12 32.90 -0.86 3.64
N PHE A 13 33.63 -0.24 2.73
CA PHE A 13 33.67 1.22 2.59
C PHE A 13 32.57 1.65 1.63
N TYR A 14 31.69 2.53 2.12
CA TYR A 14 30.63 3.17 1.34
C TYR A 14 30.98 4.63 1.14
N ASP A 15 30.77 5.15 -0.07
CA ASP A 15 30.80 6.58 -0.34
C ASP A 15 29.57 7.23 0.33
N LYS A 16 29.81 7.82 1.50
CA LYS A 16 28.75 8.32 2.38
C LYS A 16 27.95 9.49 1.77
N ASN A 17 28.52 10.22 0.81
CA ASN A 17 27.94 11.41 0.21
C ASN A 17 27.60 11.26 -1.28
N ASP A 18 27.77 10.06 -1.85
CA ASP A 18 27.38 9.69 -3.22
C ASP A 18 27.97 10.64 -4.28
N ASP A 19 29.17 11.17 -4.03
CA ASP A 19 29.89 12.06 -4.94
C ASP A 19 30.91 11.32 -5.83
N GLY A 20 31.01 10.01 -5.65
CA GLY A 20 31.96 9.11 -6.32
C GLY A 20 33.38 9.18 -5.76
N MET A 21 33.63 9.87 -4.64
CA MET A 21 34.97 10.24 -4.21
C MET A 21 35.18 10.06 -2.69
N PHE A 22 36.09 9.16 -2.31
CA PHE A 22 36.63 9.18 -0.94
C PHE A 22 37.77 10.19 -0.86
N VAL A 23 37.68 11.22 0.00
CA VAL A 23 38.76 12.20 0.16
C VAL A 23 39.21 12.29 1.61
N PRO A 24 40.48 12.00 1.90
CA PRO A 24 41.17 12.65 3.00
C PRO A 24 42.24 13.58 2.45
N GLY A 25 41.91 14.87 2.37
CA GLY A 25 42.83 16.00 2.15
C GLY A 25 43.38 16.15 0.72
N ASP A 26 42.85 17.15 0.00
CA ASP A 26 43.49 17.87 -1.11
C ASP A 26 44.09 17.07 -2.30
N GLY A 27 43.35 17.08 -3.41
CA GLY A 27 43.90 16.89 -4.76
C GLY A 27 43.34 15.68 -5.49
N ASP A 28 42.72 15.94 -6.64
CA ASP A 28 41.95 15.01 -7.48
C ASP A 28 42.54 13.59 -7.61
N CYS A 29 41.74 12.58 -7.27
CA CYS A 29 42.05 11.18 -7.51
C CYS A 29 41.19 10.63 -8.67
N VAL A 30 41.78 10.57 -9.87
CA VAL A 30 41.23 9.76 -10.96
C VAL A 30 41.75 8.33 -10.78
N MET A 31 40.93 7.45 -10.21
CA MET A 31 41.23 6.03 -10.11
C MET A 31 40.83 5.34 -11.42
N ASN A 32 41.80 4.73 -12.12
CA ASN A 32 41.53 3.85 -13.25
C ASN A 32 41.90 2.40 -12.90
N GLU A 33 41.61 1.47 -13.80
CA GLU A 33 41.87 0.03 -13.68
C GLU A 33 43.34 -0.36 -13.43
N ASN A 34 44.26 0.60 -13.43
CA ASN A 34 45.67 0.42 -13.12
C ASN A 34 46.08 0.96 -11.74
N SER A 35 45.15 1.54 -10.96
CA SER A 35 45.43 2.11 -9.64
C SER A 35 45.35 1.04 -8.54
N GLY A 36 46.51 0.58 -8.06
CA GLY A 36 46.63 -0.35 -6.93
C GLY A 36 47.53 0.19 -5.83
N TRP A 37 47.18 -0.04 -4.57
CA TRP A 37 48.01 0.30 -3.40
C TRP A 37 48.52 -1.01 -2.77
N GLY A 38 49.80 -1.33 -2.98
CA GLY A 38 50.40 -2.58 -2.49
C GLY A 38 49.72 -3.85 -3.05
N ASN A 39 49.44 -4.83 -2.18
CA ASN A 39 48.76 -6.09 -2.53
C ASN A 39 47.23 -5.98 -2.64
N ILE A 40 46.68 -4.77 -2.68
CA ILE A 40 45.23 -4.52 -2.76
C ILE A 40 44.90 -4.15 -4.20
N ARG A 41 44.16 -5.05 -4.88
CA ARG A 41 43.55 -4.76 -6.18
C ARG A 41 42.17 -4.15 -5.93
N VAL A 42 41.95 -2.95 -6.46
CA VAL A 42 40.61 -2.35 -6.52
C VAL A 42 39.96 -2.87 -7.80
N SER A 43 38.86 -3.63 -7.69
CA SER A 43 38.00 -3.92 -8.84
C SER A 43 36.90 -2.86 -8.91
N PRO A 44 36.36 -2.53 -10.10
CA PRO A 44 35.27 -1.56 -10.28
C PRO A 44 33.93 -2.02 -9.68
N LEU A 45 33.85 -2.21 -8.36
CA LEU A 45 32.75 -2.77 -7.57
C LEU A 45 32.81 -4.30 -7.45
N LEU A 46 33.04 -4.80 -6.23
CA LEU A 46 32.31 -5.97 -5.78
C LEU A 46 30.86 -5.51 -5.61
N THR A 47 30.04 -5.60 -6.67
CA THR A 47 28.60 -5.39 -6.53
C THR A 47 28.06 -6.56 -5.71
N VAL A 48 28.03 -6.39 -4.38
CA VAL A 48 27.37 -7.35 -3.50
C VAL A 48 25.88 -7.14 -3.67
N TRP A 49 25.26 -7.97 -4.50
CA TRP A 49 23.82 -8.04 -4.61
C TRP A 49 23.26 -8.54 -3.27
N ARG A 50 22.45 -7.70 -2.62
CA ARG A 50 21.62 -8.15 -1.51
C ARG A 50 20.41 -8.88 -2.09
N ARG A 51 19.81 -9.78 -1.31
CA ARG A 51 18.56 -10.43 -1.68
C ARG A 51 17.44 -9.99 -0.75
N LEU A 52 16.33 -9.59 -1.35
CA LEU A 52 15.06 -9.35 -0.69
C LEU A 52 14.08 -10.42 -1.14
N HIS A 53 13.84 -11.37 -0.26
CA HIS A 53 12.81 -12.37 -0.44
C HIS A 53 11.47 -11.79 0.01
N VAL A 54 10.42 -12.00 -0.77
CA VAL A 54 9.09 -11.45 -0.55
C VAL A 54 8.11 -12.60 -0.46
N GLU A 55 7.46 -12.74 0.70
CA GLU A 55 6.20 -13.45 0.82
C GLU A 55 5.08 -12.47 0.54
N TYR A 56 4.09 -12.89 -0.23
CA TYR A 56 2.88 -12.09 -0.42
C TYR A 56 1.65 -12.96 -0.47
N ASP A 57 0.55 -12.41 0.03
CA ASP A 57 -0.78 -13.00 0.06
C ASP A 57 -1.83 -11.92 -0.23
N SER A 58 -3.08 -12.33 -0.45
CA SER A 58 -4.24 -11.45 -0.52
C SER A 58 -5.30 -11.82 0.52
N MET A 59 -6.15 -10.85 0.84
CA MET A 59 -7.37 -11.13 1.58
C MET A 59 -8.35 -12.00 0.78
N GLY A 60 -9.20 -12.74 1.48
CA GLY A 60 -10.21 -13.57 0.88
C GLY A 60 -11.43 -12.83 0.37
N ALA A 61 -12.45 -13.62 0.05
CA ALA A 61 -13.74 -13.15 -0.41
C ALA A 61 -14.26 -11.95 0.36
N VAL A 62 -14.52 -10.86 -0.37
CA VAL A 62 -15.17 -9.65 0.10
C VAL A 62 -16.48 -9.99 0.81
N LYS A 63 -16.75 -9.28 1.89
CA LYS A 63 -17.96 -9.43 2.70
C LYS A 63 -18.46 -8.06 3.13
N ASP A 64 -19.74 -8.04 3.42
CA ASP A 64 -20.46 -6.89 3.96
C ASP A 64 -20.48 -5.69 3.02
N ASN A 65 -20.03 -5.84 1.76
CA ASN A 65 -20.04 -4.77 0.77
C ASN A 65 -21.43 -4.50 0.18
N THR A 66 -22.38 -5.38 0.50
CA THR A 66 -23.81 -5.15 0.30
C THR A 66 -24.54 -5.30 1.63
N VAL A 67 -25.29 -4.27 2.02
CA VAL A 67 -26.13 -4.29 3.21
C VAL A 67 -27.59 -4.47 2.82
N VAL A 68 -28.28 -5.42 3.47
CA VAL A 68 -29.73 -5.58 3.36
C VAL A 68 -30.41 -4.72 4.43
N ALA A 69 -31.34 -3.88 4.02
CA ALA A 69 -32.12 -3.01 4.90
C ALA A 69 -33.61 -3.04 4.55
N GLU A 70 -34.45 -2.55 5.47
CA GLU A 70 -35.89 -2.40 5.25
C GLU A 70 -36.25 -0.93 5.16
N VAL A 71 -37.00 -0.54 4.14
CA VAL A 71 -37.47 0.84 3.97
C VAL A 71 -38.60 1.14 4.95
N GLN A 72 -38.42 2.15 5.78
CA GLN A 72 -39.45 2.67 6.70
C GLN A 72 -40.31 3.74 6.04
N GLU A 73 -39.68 4.70 5.38
CA GLU A 73 -40.35 5.86 4.82
C GLU A 73 -39.57 6.37 3.61
N ILE A 74 -40.29 6.82 2.59
CA ILE A 74 -39.73 7.47 1.41
C ILE A 74 -40.26 8.89 1.38
N VAL A 75 -39.34 9.85 1.43
CA VAL A 75 -39.64 11.27 1.35
C VAL A 75 -39.12 11.79 0.02
N VAL A 76 -40.04 12.12 -0.88
CA VAL A 76 -39.71 12.82 -2.14
C VAL A 76 -39.80 14.30 -1.86
N LEU A 77 -38.69 15.01 -1.98
CA LEU A 77 -38.66 16.46 -1.82
C LEU A 77 -39.07 17.07 -3.17
N GLU A 78 -40.18 17.82 -3.16
CA GLU A 78 -40.83 18.30 -4.41
C GLU A 78 -39.94 19.25 -5.24
N ASP A 79 -38.98 19.90 -4.59
CA ASP A 79 -38.06 20.88 -5.19
C ASP A 79 -36.59 20.42 -5.26
N GLU A 80 -36.28 19.20 -4.82
CA GLU A 80 -34.91 18.67 -4.86
C GLU A 80 -34.80 17.53 -5.89
N GLU A 81 -33.65 17.44 -6.55
CA GLU A 81 -33.27 16.29 -7.39
C GLU A 81 -32.92 15.05 -6.55
N GLU A 82 -33.48 14.96 -5.34
CA GLU A 82 -33.14 13.99 -4.32
C GLU A 82 -34.38 13.28 -3.74
N ILE A 83 -34.20 12.02 -3.36
CA ILE A 83 -35.17 11.21 -2.63
C ILE A 83 -34.50 10.78 -1.34
N VAL A 84 -35.14 11.04 -0.20
CA VAL A 84 -34.65 10.57 1.11
C VAL A 84 -35.38 9.30 1.50
N VAL A 85 -34.63 8.22 1.67
CA VAL A 85 -35.14 6.93 2.13
C VAL A 85 -34.71 6.72 3.57
N LYS A 86 -35.68 6.64 4.49
CA LYS A 86 -35.43 6.28 5.89
C LYS A 86 -35.50 4.77 6.05
N LEU A 87 -34.55 4.21 6.77
CA LEU A 87 -34.42 2.77 6.98
C LEU A 87 -34.93 2.37 8.38
N HIS A 88 -35.62 1.24 8.45
CA HIS A 88 -36.02 0.62 9.70
C HIS A 88 -34.79 0.12 10.46
N PRO A 89 -34.64 0.43 11.77
CA PRO A 89 -33.59 -0.13 12.61
C PRO A 89 -33.53 -1.66 12.51
N GLY A 90 -32.35 -2.21 12.21
CA GLY A 90 -32.13 -3.63 11.95
C GLY A 90 -30.70 -4.05 12.29
N GLU A 91 -30.34 -5.29 11.98
CA GLU A 91 -29.05 -5.91 12.35
C GLU A 91 -27.84 -5.17 11.74
N HIS A 92 -28.01 -4.56 10.57
CA HIS A 92 -26.96 -3.82 9.86
C HIS A 92 -27.03 -2.30 10.05
N LEU A 93 -27.73 -1.83 11.10
CA LEU A 93 -27.81 -0.43 11.47
C LEU A 93 -27.22 -0.19 12.87
N PRO A 94 -26.60 0.98 13.14
CA PRO A 94 -26.49 2.16 12.27
C PRO A 94 -25.57 1.93 11.06
N LEU A 95 -25.90 2.55 9.92
CA LEU A 95 -24.95 2.65 8.80
C LEU A 95 -23.79 3.57 9.17
N GLU A 96 -22.70 3.41 8.46
CA GLU A 96 -21.57 4.32 8.49
C GLU A 96 -21.88 5.51 7.60
N GLU A 97 -21.54 6.72 8.03
CA GLU A 97 -21.79 7.95 7.27
C GLU A 97 -21.09 7.86 5.90
N ASP A 98 -21.84 8.17 4.85
CA ASP A 98 -21.45 8.19 3.44
C ASP A 98 -20.79 6.94 2.84
N ARG A 99 -20.74 5.82 3.57
CA ARG A 99 -20.25 4.52 3.11
C ARG A 99 -20.84 3.99 1.79
N PHE A 100 -22.02 4.45 1.38
CA PHE A 100 -22.63 3.99 0.12
C PHE A 100 -22.72 5.12 -0.91
N ALA A 101 -22.06 6.26 -0.69
CA ALA A 101 -22.05 7.37 -1.62
C ALA A 101 -21.45 6.93 -2.96
N GLY A 102 -22.03 7.35 -4.09
CA GLY A 102 -21.64 6.87 -5.42
C GLY A 102 -22.17 5.48 -5.77
N GLY A 103 -22.46 4.66 -4.76
CA GLY A 103 -23.06 3.33 -4.87
C GLY A 103 -24.52 3.35 -5.32
N TYR A 104 -25.23 2.25 -5.06
CA TYR A 104 -26.64 2.15 -5.43
C TYR A 104 -27.53 1.39 -4.45
N LEU A 105 -28.78 1.84 -4.36
CA LEU A 105 -29.88 1.11 -3.74
C LEU A 105 -30.57 0.25 -4.81
N LEU A 106 -30.72 -1.03 -4.52
CA LEU A 106 -31.49 -1.99 -5.32
C LEU A 106 -32.77 -2.36 -4.57
N ASP A 107 -33.93 -2.08 -5.15
CA ASP A 107 -35.22 -2.45 -4.55
C ASP A 107 -35.68 -3.88 -4.93
N ASN A 108 -36.81 -4.29 -4.36
CA ASN A 108 -37.39 -5.62 -4.62
C ASN A 108 -37.86 -5.84 -6.06
N SER A 109 -38.07 -4.77 -6.83
CA SER A 109 -38.38 -4.87 -8.26
C SER A 109 -37.13 -5.06 -9.13
N GLY A 110 -35.94 -4.87 -8.53
CA GLY A 110 -34.65 -4.85 -9.22
C GLY A 110 -34.31 -3.47 -9.80
N ALA A 111 -35.06 -2.42 -9.47
CA ALA A 111 -34.74 -1.06 -9.86
C ALA A 111 -33.53 -0.54 -9.06
N ARG A 112 -32.67 0.23 -9.73
CA ARG A 112 -31.43 0.78 -9.18
C ARG A 112 -31.54 2.29 -9.03
N PHE A 113 -31.08 2.81 -7.90
CA PHE A 113 -31.06 4.23 -7.59
C PHE A 113 -29.66 4.61 -7.11
N GLU A 114 -29.04 5.61 -7.75
CA GLU A 114 -27.73 6.14 -7.36
C GLU A 114 -27.82 6.77 -5.97
N ILE A 115 -26.91 6.39 -5.08
CA ILE A 115 -26.84 6.93 -3.72
C ILE A 115 -25.90 8.15 -3.75
N LEU A 116 -26.39 9.29 -3.27
CA LEU A 116 -25.62 10.52 -3.14
C LEU A 116 -24.86 10.60 -1.80
N GLY A 117 -25.31 9.82 -0.83
CA GLY A 117 -24.74 9.74 0.51
C GLY A 117 -25.72 9.11 1.49
N ASN A 118 -25.26 8.80 2.68
CA ASN A 118 -26.08 8.17 3.71
C ASN A 118 -25.65 8.59 5.11
N THR A 119 -26.59 8.56 6.05
CA THR A 119 -26.33 8.68 7.48
C THR A 119 -26.58 7.34 8.16
N ASP A 120 -26.58 7.33 9.49
CA ASP A 120 -26.82 6.14 10.31
C ASP A 120 -28.13 5.38 9.97
N ARG A 121 -29.15 6.05 9.41
CA ARG A 121 -30.48 5.48 9.14
C ARG A 121 -31.17 6.02 7.90
N GLN A 122 -30.47 6.81 7.09
CA GLN A 122 -31.08 7.45 5.93
C GLN A 122 -30.14 7.35 4.74
N VAL A 123 -30.72 7.18 3.55
CA VAL A 123 -29.99 7.20 2.29
C VAL A 123 -30.59 8.29 1.43
N ARG A 124 -29.74 9.17 0.89
CA ARG A 124 -30.12 10.16 -0.11
C ARG A 124 -29.86 9.57 -1.48
N LEU A 125 -30.87 9.55 -2.31
CA LEU A 125 -30.80 9.01 -3.66
C LEU A 125 -30.95 10.14 -4.67
N LYS A 126 -30.28 9.99 -5.80
CA LYS A 126 -30.51 10.86 -6.95
C LYS A 126 -31.85 10.52 -7.59
N LYS A 127 -32.67 11.54 -7.81
CA LYS A 127 -33.97 11.39 -8.48
C LYS A 127 -33.75 11.16 -9.97
N SER A 128 -34.29 10.07 -10.51
CA SER A 128 -34.27 9.77 -11.94
C SER A 128 -35.70 9.77 -12.49
N GLY A 129 -36.14 10.95 -12.97
CA GLY A 129 -37.53 11.16 -13.39
C GLY A 129 -38.52 10.98 -12.24
N ASP A 130 -39.62 10.27 -12.52
CA ASP A 130 -40.67 9.98 -11.52
C ASP A 130 -40.44 8.65 -10.77
N SER A 131 -39.31 8.00 -10.98
CA SER A 131 -39.01 6.71 -10.35
C SER A 131 -38.66 6.91 -8.88
N VAL A 132 -39.32 6.15 -8.01
CA VAL A 132 -39.06 6.10 -6.57
C VAL A 132 -38.87 4.65 -6.12
N PRO A 133 -38.03 4.39 -5.11
CA PRO A 133 -37.87 3.03 -4.59
C PRO A 133 -39.18 2.45 -4.09
N GLN A 134 -39.31 1.13 -4.08
CA GLN A 134 -40.42 0.46 -3.41
C GLN A 134 -40.18 0.32 -1.91
N VAL A 135 -41.26 0.39 -1.13
CA VAL A 135 -41.23 0.05 0.31
C VAL A 135 -40.98 -1.45 0.48
N GLY A 136 -40.18 -1.81 1.49
CA GLY A 136 -39.81 -3.18 1.83
C GLY A 136 -38.30 -3.38 1.84
N THR A 137 -37.87 -4.62 1.66
CA THR A 137 -36.45 -4.99 1.62
C THR A 137 -35.73 -4.30 0.47
N VAL A 138 -34.57 -3.72 0.76
CA VAL A 138 -33.66 -3.11 -0.21
C VAL A 138 -32.25 -3.60 0.05
N ARG A 139 -31.40 -3.53 -0.98
CA ARG A 139 -29.96 -3.75 -0.86
C ARG A 139 -29.21 -2.46 -1.15
N LEU A 140 -28.40 -2.02 -0.21
CA LEU A 140 -27.44 -0.94 -0.39
C LEU A 140 -26.13 -1.58 -0.82
N ARG A 141 -25.58 -1.15 -1.95
CA ARG A 141 -24.29 -1.62 -2.41
C ARG A 141 -23.37 -0.44 -2.64
N ASP A 142 -22.14 -0.62 -2.16
CA ASP A 142 -21.03 0.29 -2.36
C ASP A 142 -20.62 0.42 -3.84
N ASP A 143 -19.90 1.49 -4.20
CA ASP A 143 -19.39 1.68 -5.57
C ASP A 143 -18.08 0.96 -5.86
N ASP A 144 -17.52 0.30 -4.85
CA ASP A 144 -16.39 -0.61 -4.94
C ASP A 144 -16.44 -1.57 -6.15
N VAL A 145 -15.26 -1.84 -6.71
CA VAL A 145 -15.07 -2.72 -7.86
C VAL A 145 -15.41 -4.18 -7.51
N LEU A 146 -15.07 -4.63 -6.30
CA LEU A 146 -15.32 -6.01 -5.87
C LEU A 146 -16.65 -6.17 -5.12
N THR A 147 -17.33 -7.27 -5.40
CA THR A 147 -18.60 -7.66 -4.74
C THR A 147 -18.43 -8.77 -3.74
N ASP A 148 -19.39 -8.87 -2.82
CA ASP A 148 -19.46 -9.96 -1.85
C ASP A 148 -19.27 -11.34 -2.51
N GLY A 149 -18.32 -12.10 -1.98
CA GLY A 149 -17.95 -13.42 -2.50
C GLY A 149 -16.81 -13.42 -3.54
N GLN A 150 -16.38 -12.26 -4.06
CA GLN A 150 -15.20 -12.16 -4.91
C GLN A 150 -13.95 -12.05 -4.04
N ASP A 151 -12.92 -12.82 -4.34
CA ASP A 151 -11.64 -12.75 -3.63
C ASP A 151 -10.87 -11.46 -3.99
N VAL A 152 -10.17 -10.89 -3.01
CA VAL A 152 -9.23 -9.80 -3.26
C VAL A 152 -8.08 -10.36 -4.11
N PRO A 153 -7.77 -9.76 -5.28
CA PRO A 153 -6.72 -10.28 -6.15
C PRO A 153 -5.33 -10.23 -5.50
N ASP A 154 -4.47 -11.16 -5.93
CA ASP A 154 -3.03 -11.10 -5.66
C ASP A 154 -2.36 -9.92 -6.38
N LEU A 155 -1.14 -9.57 -5.92
CA LEU A 155 -0.29 -8.57 -6.56
C LEU A 155 -0.11 -8.84 -8.06
N THR A 156 -0.33 -7.82 -8.89
CA THR A 156 -0.16 -7.97 -10.34
C THR A 156 1.30 -8.24 -10.72
N PRO A 157 1.56 -8.91 -11.87
CA PRO A 157 2.91 -9.03 -12.42
C PRO A 157 3.58 -7.66 -12.61
N THR A 158 2.83 -6.66 -13.08
CA THR A 158 3.29 -5.28 -13.27
C THR A 158 3.84 -4.67 -11.98
N ALA A 159 3.14 -4.85 -10.85
CA ALA A 159 3.60 -4.38 -9.56
C ALA A 159 4.89 -5.10 -9.10
N ARG A 160 4.90 -6.43 -9.20
CA ARG A 160 6.06 -7.25 -8.79
C ARG A 160 7.31 -6.98 -9.60
N ASP A 161 7.18 -6.84 -10.90
CA ASP A 161 8.32 -6.51 -11.77
C ASP A 161 8.79 -5.07 -11.56
N GLY A 162 7.87 -4.14 -11.29
CA GLY A 162 8.23 -2.78 -10.90
C GLY A 162 9.04 -2.70 -9.60
N LEU A 163 8.72 -3.52 -8.60
CA LEU A 163 9.52 -3.60 -7.38
C LEU A 163 10.93 -4.13 -7.65
N LYS A 164 11.07 -5.16 -8.50
CA LYS A 164 12.39 -5.68 -8.91
C LYS A 164 13.22 -4.60 -9.60
N GLU A 165 12.61 -3.87 -10.53
CA GLU A 165 13.25 -2.77 -11.27
C GLU A 165 13.76 -1.67 -10.32
N ALA A 166 12.90 -1.19 -9.42
CA ALA A 166 13.25 -0.13 -8.47
C ALA A 166 14.37 -0.54 -7.50
N MET A 167 14.31 -1.77 -6.98
CA MET A 167 15.31 -2.32 -6.06
C MET A 167 16.65 -2.65 -6.72
N ALA A 168 16.66 -2.96 -8.02
CA ALA A 168 17.88 -3.24 -8.76
C ALA A 168 18.83 -2.02 -8.78
N GLU A 169 18.31 -0.79 -8.74
CA GLU A 169 19.11 0.44 -8.63
C GLU A 169 19.88 0.55 -7.31
N ALA A 170 19.36 -0.08 -6.25
CA ALA A 170 20.03 -0.22 -4.97
C ALA A 170 20.92 -1.49 -4.91
N CYS A 171 21.10 -2.19 -6.04
CA CYS A 171 21.79 -3.49 -6.11
C CYS A 171 21.13 -4.56 -5.21
N VAL A 172 19.80 -4.56 -5.15
CA VAL A 172 19.00 -5.55 -4.41
C VAL A 172 18.23 -6.43 -5.41
N GLU A 173 18.47 -7.73 -5.37
CA GLU A 173 17.72 -8.74 -6.11
C GLU A 173 16.44 -9.09 -5.33
N VAL A 174 15.27 -8.83 -5.92
CA VAL A 174 13.97 -9.14 -5.30
C VAL A 174 13.47 -10.49 -5.81
N LEU A 175 13.12 -11.38 -4.88
CA LEU A 175 12.66 -12.74 -5.16
C LEU A 175 11.29 -12.97 -4.51
N PHE A 176 10.29 -13.28 -5.31
CA PHE A 176 8.96 -13.68 -4.83
C PHE A 176 8.89 -15.20 -4.75
N ASP A 177 9.64 -15.78 -3.80
CA ASP A 177 9.98 -17.22 -3.77
C ASP A 177 9.82 -17.87 -2.39
N ILE A 178 9.27 -17.15 -1.41
CA ILE A 178 9.13 -17.62 -0.04
C ILE A 178 7.69 -17.49 0.45
N GLY A 179 7.32 -18.38 1.37
CA GLY A 179 5.93 -18.55 1.77
C GLY A 179 5.15 -19.33 0.72
N GLY A 180 3.94 -19.75 1.07
CA GLY A 180 3.02 -20.34 0.12
C GLY A 180 1.81 -19.44 0.00
N HIS A 181 1.27 -19.30 -1.22
CA HIS A 181 0.00 -18.62 -1.53
C HIS A 181 -1.22 -19.36 -0.97
N GLN A 182 -1.14 -19.88 0.25
CA GLN A 182 -2.12 -20.84 0.74
C GLN A 182 -3.15 -20.19 1.66
N GLY A 183 -4.21 -19.72 0.99
CA GLY A 183 -5.53 -19.59 1.57
C GLY A 183 -5.78 -18.21 2.14
N ASN A 184 -6.18 -17.30 1.26
CA ASN A 184 -7.03 -16.13 1.51
C ASN A 184 -7.06 -15.71 2.98
N VAL A 185 -6.19 -14.78 3.34
CA VAL A 185 -6.20 -14.14 4.66
C VAL A 185 -7.62 -13.65 4.92
N LYS A 186 -8.14 -13.84 6.14
CA LYS A 186 -9.54 -13.49 6.41
C LYS A 186 -9.84 -12.06 5.95
N PHE A 187 -10.87 -11.90 5.13
CA PHE A 187 -11.31 -10.59 4.66
C PHE A 187 -11.60 -9.66 5.83
N LYS A 188 -11.09 -8.44 5.69
CA LYS A 188 -11.32 -7.30 6.56
C LYS A 188 -11.41 -6.08 5.65
N GLY A 189 -12.59 -5.43 5.62
CA GLY A 189 -12.83 -4.28 4.75
C GLY A 189 -11.83 -3.16 5.05
N ASN A 190 -11.98 -2.51 6.19
CA ASN A 190 -11.06 -1.44 6.61
C ASN A 190 -10.03 -1.90 7.62
N LEU A 191 -8.83 -1.30 7.56
CA LEU A 191 -7.91 -1.32 8.69
C LEU A 191 -8.38 -0.36 9.79
N ASP A 192 -8.24 -0.77 11.04
CA ASP A 192 -8.47 0.13 12.17
C ASP A 192 -7.12 0.60 12.69
N LEU A 193 -6.80 1.86 12.43
CA LEU A 193 -5.57 2.51 12.92
C LEU A 193 -5.90 3.69 13.85
N SER A 194 -7.13 3.72 14.38
CA SER A 194 -7.65 4.84 15.17
C SER A 194 -6.93 5.05 16.51
N THR A 195 -6.24 4.01 17.00
CA THR A 195 -5.47 4.04 18.25
C THR A 195 -4.19 3.22 18.10
N GLU A 196 -3.20 3.47 18.96
CA GLU A 196 -1.96 2.70 19.03
C GLU A 196 -2.22 1.20 19.20
N LYS A 197 -3.13 0.84 20.13
CA LYS A 197 -3.55 -0.55 20.33
C LYS A 197 -4.11 -1.19 19.05
N LYS A 198 -4.87 -0.42 18.27
CA LYS A 198 -5.44 -0.90 17.00
C LYS A 198 -4.36 -1.09 15.94
N SER A 199 -3.40 -0.18 15.86
CA SER A 199 -2.20 -0.35 15.04
C SER A 199 -1.39 -1.61 15.43
N GLU A 200 -1.20 -1.85 16.73
CA GLU A 200 -0.57 -3.09 17.22
C GLU A 200 -1.37 -4.34 16.85
N GLU A 201 -2.71 -4.29 16.91
CA GLU A 201 -3.58 -5.38 16.46
C GLU A 201 -3.40 -5.66 14.95
N GLU A 202 -3.28 -4.63 14.09
CA GLU A 202 -3.02 -4.81 12.66
C GLU A 202 -1.61 -5.36 12.38
N GLN A 203 -0.61 -4.89 13.12
CA GLN A 203 0.74 -5.42 13.02
C GLN A 203 0.78 -6.89 13.43
N GLN A 204 0.13 -7.25 14.53
CA GLN A 204 0.04 -8.64 14.98
C GLN A 204 -0.70 -9.49 13.97
N PHE A 205 -1.75 -8.96 13.33
CA PHE A 205 -2.46 -9.66 12.26
C PHE A 205 -1.54 -10.00 11.08
N LEU A 206 -0.69 -9.07 10.62
CA LEU A 206 0.31 -9.37 9.59
C LEU A 206 1.27 -10.47 10.05
N LEU A 207 1.79 -10.35 11.28
CA LEU A 207 2.73 -11.32 11.85
C LEU A 207 2.13 -12.72 11.97
N ASP A 208 0.85 -12.83 12.32
CA ASP A 208 0.16 -14.12 12.46
C ASP A 208 0.02 -14.85 11.13
N HIS A 209 -0.08 -14.11 10.02
CA HIS A 209 -0.22 -14.67 8.67
C HIS A 209 1.12 -14.79 7.93
N TRP A 210 2.17 -14.11 8.38
CA TRP A 210 3.49 -14.22 7.79
C TRP A 210 4.16 -15.57 8.12
N ASN A 211 4.21 -16.48 7.15
CA ASN A 211 4.73 -17.84 7.31
C ASN A 211 6.26 -17.89 7.30
N SER A 212 6.90 -17.06 6.49
CA SER A 212 8.35 -17.02 6.33
C SER A 212 9.07 -16.08 7.30
N LYS A 213 8.37 -15.47 8.27
CA LYS A 213 8.99 -14.56 9.26
C LYS A 213 10.24 -15.13 9.92
N ASP A 214 10.26 -16.44 10.21
CA ASP A 214 11.43 -17.10 10.83
C ASP A 214 12.65 -17.15 9.91
N LYS A 215 12.47 -17.13 8.59
CA LYS A 215 13.58 -17.04 7.62
C LYS A 215 14.28 -15.69 7.71
N ASN A 216 13.66 -14.72 8.38
CA ASN A 216 14.27 -13.45 8.65
C ASN A 216 15.35 -13.50 9.76
N ARG A 217 15.80 -14.68 10.19
CA ARG A 217 17.07 -14.85 10.94
C ARG A 217 18.32 -14.99 10.07
N GLU A 218 18.15 -15.25 8.77
CA GLU A 218 19.26 -15.57 7.84
C GLU A 218 19.98 -14.32 7.32
N ASN A 219 21.02 -14.44 6.48
CA ASN A 219 21.78 -13.28 5.96
C ASN A 219 21.14 -12.56 4.75
N TYR A 220 19.82 -12.69 4.59
CA TYR A 220 19.03 -12.03 3.55
C TYR A 220 17.80 -11.35 4.14
N TRP A 221 17.21 -10.42 3.41
CA TRP A 221 15.97 -9.75 3.82
C TRP A 221 14.76 -10.59 3.43
N VAL A 222 13.74 -10.59 4.27
CA VAL A 222 12.49 -11.32 4.07
C VAL A 222 11.38 -10.35 4.43
N ILE A 223 10.47 -9.99 3.55
CA ILE A 223 9.29 -9.16 3.91
C ILE A 223 7.99 -9.92 3.67
N TYR A 224 6.92 -9.41 4.24
CA TYR A 224 5.56 -9.85 3.96
C TYR A 224 4.71 -8.72 3.39
N ILE A 225 4.06 -8.96 2.26
CA ILE A 225 3.12 -8.02 1.66
C ILE A 225 1.74 -8.65 1.64
N LEU A 226 0.78 -8.01 2.30
CA LEU A 226 -0.62 -8.41 2.25
C LEU A 226 -1.40 -7.45 1.35
N VAL A 227 -2.00 -7.96 0.27
CA VAL A 227 -2.98 -7.20 -0.49
C VAL A 227 -4.27 -7.12 0.33
N GLY A 228 -4.45 -5.97 0.97
CA GLY A 228 -5.66 -5.64 1.72
C GLY A 228 -6.74 -5.10 0.80
N PHE A 229 -7.98 -5.09 1.28
CA PHE A 229 -9.08 -4.50 0.52
C PHE A 229 -8.94 -2.97 0.48
N GLN A 230 -9.05 -2.30 1.64
CA GLN A 230 -8.89 -0.85 1.74
C GLN A 230 -8.25 -0.39 3.05
N GLY A 231 -7.89 0.88 3.09
CA GLY A 231 -7.28 1.55 4.24
C GLY A 231 -8.25 1.77 5.40
N THR A 232 -8.02 2.84 6.15
CA THR A 232 -8.99 3.25 7.17
C THR A 232 -10.22 3.87 6.49
N ARG A 233 -11.36 3.87 7.18
CA ARG A 233 -12.64 4.45 6.72
C ARG A 233 -12.63 5.94 6.40
N ARG A 234 -11.50 6.62 6.58
CA ARG A 234 -11.36 8.06 6.33
C ARG A 234 -10.27 8.35 5.30
N GLU A 235 -9.75 7.27 4.73
CA GLU A 235 -8.54 7.25 3.92
C GLU A 235 -8.62 6.16 2.83
N ASP A 236 -9.82 5.76 2.44
CA ASP A 236 -10.07 4.74 1.40
C ASP A 236 -10.58 5.32 0.08
N CYS A 237 -10.84 6.64 0.02
CA CYS A 237 -11.39 7.37 -1.13
C CYS A 237 -12.90 7.22 -1.32
N ASP A 238 -13.64 6.82 -0.28
CA ASP A 238 -15.11 6.78 -0.29
C ASP A 238 -15.72 7.62 0.86
N PRO A 239 -16.49 8.70 0.55
CA PRO A 239 -16.76 9.25 -0.77
C PRO A 239 -15.50 9.77 -1.46
N ASN A 240 -15.54 9.90 -2.79
CA ASN A 240 -14.44 10.39 -3.65
C ASN A 240 -13.79 11.73 -3.24
N THR A 241 -14.32 12.43 -2.25
CA THR A 241 -13.76 13.65 -1.65
C THR A 241 -12.79 13.40 -0.50
N GLU A 242 -12.76 12.19 0.06
CA GLU A 242 -11.90 11.84 1.19
C GLU A 242 -10.42 11.70 0.81
N PRO A 243 -9.51 11.82 1.79
CA PRO A 243 -8.13 11.38 1.62
C PRO A 243 -8.06 9.91 1.17
N CYS A 244 -6.94 9.53 0.58
CA CYS A 244 -6.69 8.14 0.19
C CYS A 244 -5.31 7.72 0.70
N THR A 245 -5.23 6.49 1.17
CA THR A 245 -3.98 5.80 1.52
C THR A 245 -3.88 4.57 0.63
N LEU A 246 -2.78 4.42 -0.09
CA LEU A 246 -2.60 3.30 -1.03
C LEU A 246 -1.98 2.06 -0.39
N GLY A 247 -1.38 2.21 0.79
CA GLY A 247 -0.71 1.16 1.52
C GLY A 247 -0.31 1.62 2.92
N ARG A 248 0.13 0.67 3.75
CA ARG A 248 0.65 0.95 5.10
C ARG A 248 1.75 -0.03 5.45
N TYR A 249 2.92 0.46 5.83
CA TYR A 249 4.01 -0.37 6.34
C TYR A 249 4.02 -0.45 7.88
N PHE A 250 4.55 -1.56 8.40
CA PHE A 250 4.73 -1.78 9.84
C PHE A 250 6.17 -2.18 10.13
N ALA A 251 7.05 -1.20 10.38
CA ALA A 251 8.40 -1.41 10.89
C ALA A 251 8.39 -1.21 12.42
N PRO A 252 8.60 -2.25 13.26
CA PRO A 252 9.55 -3.35 13.09
C PRO A 252 8.95 -4.71 12.67
N GLY A 253 7.66 -4.77 12.33
CA GLY A 253 6.94 -5.99 11.98
C GLY A 253 7.32 -6.63 10.65
N GLY A 254 8.09 -5.95 9.77
CA GLY A 254 8.56 -6.49 8.49
C GLY A 254 7.46 -6.77 7.47
N GLY A 255 6.26 -6.28 7.72
CA GLY A 255 5.09 -6.43 6.87
C GLY A 255 4.57 -5.09 6.36
N ALA A 256 3.89 -5.12 5.22
CA ALA A 256 3.14 -3.98 4.70
C ALA A 256 1.84 -4.42 4.03
N TYR A 257 0.87 -3.51 4.00
CA TYR A 257 -0.34 -3.62 3.20
C TYR A 257 -0.20 -2.83 1.90
N VAL A 258 -0.77 -3.38 0.84
CA VAL A 258 -1.12 -2.64 -0.39
C VAL A 258 -2.63 -2.74 -0.56
N PHE A 259 -3.33 -1.62 -0.69
CA PHE A 259 -4.80 -1.60 -0.72
C PHE A 259 -5.33 -1.67 -2.15
N TYR A 260 -6.07 -2.73 -2.44
CA TYR A 260 -6.61 -2.99 -3.75
C TYR A 260 -7.69 -1.97 -4.15
N GLU A 261 -8.69 -1.75 -3.30
CA GLU A 261 -9.86 -0.94 -3.63
C GLU A 261 -9.47 0.53 -3.80
N THR A 262 -8.79 1.10 -2.79
CA THR A 262 -8.29 2.48 -2.85
C THR A 262 -7.38 2.72 -4.07
N THR A 263 -6.63 1.71 -4.52
CA THR A 263 -5.84 1.78 -5.76
C THR A 263 -6.73 1.87 -7.01
N ARG A 264 -7.84 1.13 -7.03
CA ARG A 264 -8.82 1.14 -8.12
C ARG A 264 -9.60 2.44 -8.15
N ASP A 265 -10.07 2.94 -7.01
CA ASP A 265 -10.80 4.21 -6.93
C ASP A 265 -9.94 5.37 -7.39
N LEU A 266 -8.70 5.42 -6.90
CA LEU A 266 -7.77 6.45 -7.31
C LEU A 266 -7.49 6.39 -8.82
N ALA A 267 -7.33 5.18 -9.36
CA ALA A 267 -7.13 5.00 -10.78
C ALA A 267 -8.36 5.41 -11.60
N GLN A 268 -9.57 5.12 -11.12
CA GLN A 268 -10.81 5.53 -11.77
C GLN A 268 -10.99 7.04 -11.72
N LYS A 269 -10.86 7.65 -10.53
CA LYS A 269 -11.01 9.08 -10.26
C LYS A 269 -10.11 9.94 -11.14
N TYR A 270 -8.86 9.51 -11.35
CA TYR A 270 -7.86 10.25 -12.14
C TYR A 270 -7.63 9.67 -13.54
N ASN A 271 -8.47 8.72 -13.98
CA ASN A 271 -8.34 8.05 -15.28
C ASN A 271 -6.92 7.52 -15.54
N LEU A 272 -6.40 6.74 -14.60
CA LEU A 272 -5.07 6.13 -14.63
C LEU A 272 -5.15 4.61 -14.83
N CYS A 273 -4.00 4.01 -15.13
CA CYS A 273 -3.85 2.56 -15.11
C CYS A 273 -3.69 2.07 -13.66
N ALA A 274 -4.68 1.33 -13.15
CA ALA A 274 -4.66 0.79 -11.79
C ALA A 274 -3.42 -0.08 -11.49
N GLU A 275 -2.93 -0.87 -12.44
CA GLU A 275 -1.70 -1.67 -12.23
C GLU A 275 -0.46 -0.80 -12.01
N LYS A 276 -0.43 0.39 -12.60
CA LYS A 276 0.66 1.36 -12.36
C LYS A 276 0.55 2.00 -10.98
N VAL A 277 -0.67 2.27 -10.51
CA VAL A 277 -0.92 2.79 -9.17
C VAL A 277 -0.57 1.74 -8.10
N GLU A 278 -0.92 0.47 -8.34
CA GLU A 278 -0.53 -0.65 -7.48
C GLU A 278 0.99 -0.82 -7.43
N ARG A 279 1.66 -0.80 -8.59
CA ARG A 279 3.14 -0.85 -8.70
C ARG A 279 3.80 0.22 -7.83
N LEU A 280 3.32 1.44 -7.95
CA LEU A 280 3.80 2.58 -7.20
C LEU A 280 3.61 2.39 -5.69
N SER A 281 2.40 2.02 -5.27
CA SER A 281 2.08 1.75 -3.86
C SER A 281 3.03 0.70 -3.29
N LEU A 282 3.19 -0.43 -3.99
CA LEU A 282 4.10 -1.50 -3.57
C LEU A 282 5.55 -0.99 -3.43
N VAL A 283 6.08 -0.27 -4.42
CA VAL A 283 7.45 0.26 -4.36
C VAL A 283 7.60 1.22 -3.17
N HIS A 284 6.61 2.10 -2.96
CA HIS A 284 6.58 3.08 -1.89
C HIS A 284 6.60 2.42 -0.51
N GLU A 285 5.67 1.50 -0.25
CA GLU A 285 5.58 0.82 1.04
C GLU A 285 6.82 -0.03 1.34
N VAL A 286 7.37 -0.72 0.34
CA VAL A 286 8.61 -1.50 0.53
C VAL A 286 9.81 -0.59 0.79
N GLY A 287 9.84 0.60 0.20
CA GLY A 287 10.88 1.58 0.48
C GLY A 287 10.85 2.06 1.92
N HIS A 288 9.66 2.40 2.45
CA HIS A 288 9.48 2.68 3.88
C HIS A 288 9.94 1.50 4.74
N LEU A 289 9.48 0.29 4.41
CA LEU A 289 9.75 -0.91 5.19
C LEU A 289 11.26 -1.20 5.30
N VAL A 290 11.98 -1.14 4.17
CA VAL A 290 13.42 -1.43 4.10
C VAL A 290 14.26 -0.33 4.76
N THR A 291 13.88 0.93 4.58
CA THR A 291 14.66 2.08 5.10
C THR A 291 14.30 2.44 6.53
N ARG A 292 13.12 2.03 7.02
CA ARG A 292 12.49 2.51 8.26
C ARG A 292 12.34 4.04 8.30
N SER A 293 12.22 4.64 7.14
CA SER A 293 12.04 6.08 7.01
C SER A 293 10.59 6.44 7.28
N GLU A 294 10.35 7.42 8.15
CA GLU A 294 9.04 8.06 8.32
C GLU A 294 8.79 9.15 7.27
N SER A 295 9.78 9.45 6.41
CA SER A 295 9.61 10.41 5.32
C SER A 295 8.80 9.80 4.18
N ASP A 296 7.74 10.50 3.76
CA ASP A 296 6.92 10.14 2.59
C ASP A 296 7.63 10.37 1.24
N ASP A 297 8.84 10.94 1.23
CA ASP A 297 9.64 11.16 0.01
C ASP A 297 10.45 9.90 -0.38
N ILE A 298 9.78 8.74 -0.40
CA ILE A 298 10.38 7.44 -0.73
C ILE A 298 10.56 7.26 -2.23
N THR A 299 9.50 7.53 -3.00
CA THR A 299 9.47 7.35 -4.45
C THR A 299 9.52 8.69 -5.16
N ILE A 300 10.10 8.72 -6.36
CA ILE A 300 10.06 9.90 -7.22
C ILE A 300 8.66 9.97 -7.84
N TRP A 301 7.94 11.00 -7.43
CA TRP A 301 6.68 11.41 -8.06
C TRP A 301 6.98 12.68 -8.86
N ASP A 302 7.11 12.59 -10.18
CA ASP A 302 7.06 13.78 -11.05
C ASP A 302 5.60 14.21 -11.16
N VAL A 303 5.16 14.87 -10.11
CA VAL A 303 3.88 15.51 -10.00
C VAL A 303 4.20 16.99 -9.97
N LYS A 304 3.92 17.70 -11.07
CA LYS A 304 4.19 19.14 -11.19
C LYS A 304 3.36 20.03 -10.26
N THR A 305 2.52 19.48 -9.39
CA THR A 305 1.59 20.25 -8.58
C THR A 305 1.48 19.69 -7.17
N LYS A 306 1.97 20.45 -6.18
CA LYS A 306 1.41 20.37 -4.82
C LYS A 306 -0.06 20.78 -4.90
N ASP A 307 -0.92 20.09 -4.16
CA ASP A 307 -2.32 20.49 -4.08
C ASP A 307 -2.35 21.88 -3.42
N PRO A 308 -2.81 22.94 -4.12
CA PRO A 308 -2.87 24.27 -3.54
C PRO A 308 -3.88 24.36 -2.38
N ASP A 309 -4.89 23.49 -2.36
CA ASP A 309 -5.94 23.45 -1.32
C ASP A 309 -5.53 22.56 -0.14
N HIS A 310 -4.59 21.63 -0.36
CA HIS A 310 -4.05 20.73 0.67
C HIS A 310 -2.51 20.78 0.73
N PRO A 311 -1.91 21.82 1.34
CA PRO A 311 -0.47 21.96 1.43
C PRO A 311 0.17 20.78 2.19
N GLY A 312 0.79 19.87 1.44
CA GLY A 312 1.35 18.61 1.95
C GLY A 312 1.03 17.42 1.04
N TYR A 313 -0.07 17.50 0.29
CA TYR A 313 -0.51 16.47 -0.65
C TYR A 313 0.06 16.73 -2.05
N ARG A 314 0.52 15.67 -2.72
CA ARG A 314 1.00 15.72 -4.12
C ARG A 314 -0.16 15.34 -5.04
N VAL A 315 -0.50 16.20 -6.01
CA VAL A 315 -1.64 15.98 -6.91
C VAL A 315 -1.31 14.94 -7.98
N ILE A 316 -1.86 13.75 -7.85
CA ILE A 316 -1.85 12.80 -8.96
C ILE A 316 -2.71 13.39 -10.09
N ASN A 317 -2.10 13.66 -11.26
CA ASN A 317 -2.76 14.32 -12.39
C ASN A 317 -2.62 13.52 -13.69
N GLU A 318 -3.21 14.01 -14.77
CA GLU A 318 -3.16 13.36 -16.09
C GLU A 318 -1.73 13.24 -16.69
N ASP A 319 -0.71 13.89 -16.10
CA ASP A 319 0.71 13.73 -16.50
C ASP A 319 1.40 12.55 -15.79
N PHE A 320 0.68 11.82 -14.93
CA PHE A 320 1.16 10.63 -14.22
C PHE A 320 1.63 9.48 -15.15
N TYR A 321 1.43 9.62 -16.46
CA TYR A 321 1.68 8.60 -17.47
C TYR A 321 3.17 8.30 -17.74
N ALA A 322 4.11 9.12 -17.27
CA ALA A 322 5.53 9.05 -17.68
C ALA A 322 6.52 8.59 -16.60
N LEU A 323 6.06 8.06 -15.46
CA LEU A 323 6.98 7.77 -14.35
C LEU A 323 7.64 6.40 -14.43
N ASP A 324 8.97 6.42 -14.57
CA ASP A 324 9.81 5.36 -14.02
C ASP A 324 9.60 5.38 -12.50
N PHE A 325 8.83 4.42 -11.98
CA PHE A 325 8.58 4.27 -10.55
C PHE A 325 9.88 3.86 -9.85
N ARG A 326 10.66 4.86 -9.45
CA ARG A 326 12.00 4.73 -8.88
C ARG A 326 12.02 5.31 -7.47
N TYR A 327 12.95 4.81 -6.66
CA TYR A 327 13.25 5.41 -5.37
C TYR A 327 13.92 6.77 -5.54
N THR A 328 13.70 7.68 -4.58
CA THR A 328 14.49 8.92 -4.51
C THR A 328 15.97 8.59 -4.29
N PRO A 329 16.92 9.46 -4.70
CA PRO A 329 18.35 9.23 -4.43
C PRO A 329 18.64 9.00 -2.95
N GLU A 330 17.95 9.72 -2.07
CA GLU A 330 18.06 9.55 -0.62
C GLU A 330 17.52 8.19 -0.16
N CYS A 331 16.37 7.75 -0.66
CA CYS A 331 15.86 6.41 -0.37
C CYS A 331 16.80 5.31 -0.87
N LEU A 332 17.37 5.42 -2.08
CA LEU A 332 18.38 4.49 -2.59
C LEU A 332 19.61 4.42 -1.68
N ARG A 333 20.11 5.56 -1.21
CA ARG A 333 21.21 5.64 -0.25
C ARG A 333 20.87 4.94 1.06
N LEU A 334 19.65 5.13 1.56
CA LEU A 334 19.15 4.46 2.76
C LEU A 334 19.02 2.95 2.54
N ILE A 335 18.46 2.47 1.42
CA ILE A 335 18.35 1.04 1.12
C ILE A 335 19.75 0.40 1.07
N ARG A 336 20.71 1.02 0.38
CA ARG A 336 22.09 0.51 0.26
C ARG A 336 22.79 0.40 1.62
N THR A 337 22.48 1.30 2.56
CA THR A 337 23.08 1.35 3.89
C THR A 337 22.23 0.67 4.97
N ALA A 338 21.00 0.27 4.65
CA ALA A 338 20.07 -0.33 5.59
C ALA A 338 20.68 -1.57 6.21
N THR A 339 20.58 -1.68 7.53
CA THR A 339 20.84 -2.93 8.23
C THR A 339 19.63 -3.86 8.04
N LYS A 340 19.73 -5.11 8.48
CA LYS A 340 18.59 -6.02 8.38
C LYS A 340 17.38 -5.40 9.10
N PRO A 341 16.26 -5.10 8.42
CA PRO A 341 15.38 -4.04 8.91
C PRO A 341 14.24 -4.52 9.82
N TRP A 342 14.24 -5.80 10.19
CA TRP A 342 13.38 -6.39 11.21
C TRP A 342 14.05 -7.70 11.63
N GLY A 343 13.76 -8.18 12.82
CA GLY A 343 14.50 -9.24 13.49
C GLY A 343 14.49 -8.96 14.99
N PRO A 344 14.47 -9.99 15.85
CA PRO A 344 14.45 -9.76 17.27
C PRO A 344 15.65 -8.87 17.58
N GLU A 345 15.41 -7.73 18.22
CA GLU A 345 16.37 -7.36 19.23
C GLU A 345 16.63 -8.65 20.01
N VAL A 346 17.88 -9.10 19.93
CA VAL A 346 18.45 -9.95 20.95
C VAL A 346 17.93 -9.38 22.25
N GLY A 347 16.97 -10.06 22.88
CA GLY A 347 16.66 -9.77 24.26
C GLY A 347 18.00 -9.73 24.98
N ASN A 348 18.32 -8.58 25.55
CA ASN A 348 19.59 -8.24 26.21
C ASN A 348 20.35 -9.44 26.80
N PRO A 349 21.67 -9.37 26.76
CA PRO A 349 22.35 -8.93 27.98
C PRO A 349 23.03 -7.56 27.86
#